data_AF-A0A946CXW1-F1
#
_entry.id   AF-A0A946CXW1-F1
#
_cell.length_a   1.000
_cell.length_b   1.000
_cell.length_c   1.000
_cell.angle_alpha   90.00
_cell.angle_beta   90.00
_cell.angle_gamma   90.00
#
_symmetry.space_group_name_H-M   'P 1'
#
loop_
_entity.id
_entity.type
_entity.pdbx_description
1 polymer ?
#
loop_
_entity_poly.entity_id
_entity_poly.type
_entity_poly.pdbx_seq_one_letter_code
_entity_poly.pdbx_strand_id
1 'polypeptide(L)'
;MPQSLMAFLAMLLASIIALNQMTAQVETYDQMISAEYELMANGVALEQMEIIDLSTDYDDLEDWDGIEMTKDFSIDVSTVTFDLEIDVDWVDDNGVVSASPTDQKQITISASQEDYSRTLVAHTRLFSD
;
A
#
# COMPACT_ATOMS: atom_id res chain seq x y z
N MET A 1 -4.57 24.84 54.47
CA MET A 1 -3.84 24.13 53.40
C MET A 1 -4.71 23.82 52.16
N PRO A 2 -5.47 24.78 51.57
CA PRO A 2 -6.22 24.55 50.33
C PRO A 2 -5.35 24.62 49.05
N GLN A 3 -4.18 25.24 49.15
CA GLN A 3 -3.29 25.51 48.01
C GLN A 3 -2.58 24.24 47.49
N SER A 4 -2.24 23.28 48.38
CA SER A 4 -1.66 22.00 47.99
C SER A 4 -2.66 21.08 47.28
N LEU A 5 -3.94 21.14 47.67
CA LEU A 5 -5.02 20.37 47.05
C LEU A 5 -5.31 20.86 45.62
N MET A 6 -5.33 22.19 45.43
CA MET A 6 -5.48 22.82 44.12
C MET A 6 -4.29 22.53 43.20
N ALA A 7 -3.06 22.52 43.72
CA ALA A 7 -1.87 22.15 42.95
C ALA A 7 -1.92 20.68 42.49
N PHE A 8 -2.38 19.77 43.34
CA PHE A 8 -2.56 18.36 42.99
C PHE A 8 -3.61 18.18 41.89
N LEU A 9 -4.77 18.84 42.00
CA LEU A 9 -5.81 18.82 40.98
C LEU A 9 -5.34 19.41 39.64
N ALA A 10 -4.62 20.53 39.68
CA ALA A 10 -4.04 21.14 38.49
C ALA A 10 -3.02 20.22 37.80
N MET A 11 -2.20 19.51 38.57
CA MET A 11 -1.23 18.54 38.05
C MET A 11 -1.93 17.32 37.44
N LEU A 12 -3.01 16.84 38.06
CA LEU A 12 -3.82 15.73 37.56
C LEU A 12 -4.53 16.11 36.25
N LEU A 13 -5.11 17.30 36.18
CA LEU A 13 -5.69 17.85 34.95
C LEU A 13 -4.63 18.03 33.86
N ALA A 14 -3.46 18.60 34.19
CA ALA A 14 -2.36 18.76 33.26
C ALA A 14 -1.88 17.40 32.72
N SER A 15 -1.81 16.36 33.56
CA SER A 15 -1.45 15.01 33.12
C SER A 15 -2.50 14.41 32.18
N ILE A 16 -3.79 14.59 32.45
CA ILE A 16 -4.86 14.11 31.56
C ILE A 16 -4.82 14.84 30.21
N ILE A 17 -4.61 16.15 30.23
CA ILE A 17 -4.47 16.95 29.00
C ILE A 17 -3.25 16.50 28.20
N ALA A 18 -2.10 16.29 28.87
CA ALA A 18 -0.89 15.79 28.23
C ALA A 18 -1.08 14.39 27.62
N LEU A 19 -1.78 13.48 28.33
CA LEU A 19 -2.11 12.16 27.81
C LEU A 19 -2.97 12.25 26.54
N ASN A 20 -4.03 13.08 26.56
CA ASN A 20 -4.87 13.27 25.37
C ASN A 20 -4.09 13.86 24.18
N GLN A 21 -3.16 14.78 24.45
CA GLN A 21 -2.30 15.35 23.41
C GLN A 21 -1.32 14.31 22.83
N MET A 22 -0.77 13.41 23.66
CA MET A 22 0.09 12.33 23.18
C MET A 22 -0.70 11.32 22.35
N THR A 23 -1.92 10.95 22.76
CA THR A 23 -2.78 10.06 21.97
C THR A 23 -3.07 10.63 20.59
N ALA A 24 -3.46 11.91 20.51
CA ALA A 24 -3.70 12.58 19.23
C ALA A 24 -2.43 12.67 18.36
N GLN A 25 -1.27 12.85 18.97
CA GLN A 25 0.01 12.83 18.24
C GLN A 25 0.33 11.45 17.69
N VAL A 26 0.15 10.39 18.47
CA VAL A 26 0.37 9.01 18.01
C VAL A 26 -0.54 8.68 16.84
N GLU A 27 -1.84 8.99 16.94
CA GLU A 27 -2.78 8.80 15.82
C GLU A 27 -2.35 9.55 14.56
N THR A 28 -1.80 10.75 14.71
CA THR A 28 -1.28 11.53 13.59
C THR A 28 -0.05 10.87 12.97
N TYR A 29 0.89 10.38 13.79
CA TYR A 29 2.07 9.67 13.31
C TYR A 29 1.71 8.38 12.59
N ASP A 30 0.75 7.61 13.10
CA ASP A 30 0.29 6.38 12.45
C ASP A 30 -0.29 6.67 11.06
N GLN A 31 -1.09 7.74 10.93
CA GLN A 31 -1.62 8.17 9.63
C GLN A 31 -0.51 8.60 8.67
N MET A 32 0.48 9.34 9.15
CA MET A 32 1.62 9.77 8.33
C MET A 32 2.45 8.58 7.86
N ILE A 33 2.78 7.64 8.76
CA ILE A 33 3.55 6.45 8.43
C ILE A 33 2.78 5.61 7.41
N SER A 34 1.48 5.37 7.59
CA SER A 34 0.68 4.63 6.61
C SER A 34 0.71 5.28 5.23
N ALA A 35 0.64 6.62 5.15
CA ALA A 35 0.71 7.33 3.88
C ALA A 35 2.10 7.19 3.22
N GLU A 36 3.18 7.20 4.01
CA GLU A 36 4.53 6.95 3.50
C GLU A 36 4.68 5.52 2.96
N TYR A 37 4.18 4.52 3.66
CA TYR A 37 4.17 3.13 3.19
C TYR A 37 3.36 2.96 1.90
N GLU A 38 2.20 3.61 1.79
CA GLU A 38 1.41 3.62 0.56
C GLU A 38 2.18 4.25 -0.62
N LEU A 39 2.93 5.33 -0.39
CA LEU A 39 3.78 5.93 -1.42
C LEU A 39 4.93 5.01 -1.86
N MET A 40 5.57 4.31 -0.93
CA MET A 40 6.62 3.35 -1.23
C MET A 40 6.08 2.12 -1.99
N ALA A 41 4.95 1.57 -1.53
CA ALA A 41 4.22 0.47 -2.17
C ALA A 41 3.82 0.84 -3.61
N ASN A 42 3.40 2.10 -3.82
CA ASN A 42 3.10 2.63 -5.14
C ASN A 42 4.34 2.59 -6.05
N GLY A 43 5.49 3.05 -5.55
CA GLY A 43 6.75 3.03 -6.28
C GLY A 43 7.12 1.62 -6.80
N VAL A 44 7.09 0.62 -5.92
CA VAL A 44 7.44 -0.77 -6.30
C VAL A 44 6.41 -1.42 -7.23
N ALA A 45 5.12 -1.14 -7.03
CA ALA A 45 4.06 -1.68 -7.89
C ALA A 45 4.13 -1.09 -9.30
N LEU A 46 4.37 0.23 -9.42
CA LEU A 46 4.55 0.89 -10.72
C LEU A 46 5.83 0.44 -11.42
N GLU A 47 6.93 0.29 -10.70
CA GLU A 47 8.17 -0.25 -11.26
C GLU A 47 7.94 -1.66 -11.83
N GLN A 48 7.26 -2.52 -11.08
CA GLN A 48 6.95 -3.87 -11.56
C GLN A 48 6.00 -3.85 -12.77
N MET A 49 5.01 -2.95 -12.79
CA MET A 49 4.14 -2.75 -13.95
C MET A 49 4.93 -2.34 -15.20
N GLU A 50 5.89 -1.43 -15.04
CA GLU A 50 6.76 -1.00 -16.14
C GLU A 50 7.69 -2.13 -16.61
N ILE A 51 8.19 -2.96 -15.71
CA ILE A 51 8.98 -4.14 -16.08
C ILE A 51 8.15 -5.09 -16.95
N ILE A 52 6.92 -5.42 -16.55
CA ILE A 52 6.06 -6.32 -17.32
C ILE A 52 5.80 -5.74 -18.72
N ASP A 53 5.42 -4.46 -18.80
CA ASP A 53 5.16 -3.73 -20.04
C ASP A 53 6.36 -3.71 -21.00
N LEU A 54 7.59 -3.63 -20.49
CA LEU A 54 8.79 -3.57 -21.30
C LEU A 54 9.41 -4.93 -21.64
N SER A 55 9.10 -5.97 -20.86
CA SER A 55 9.80 -7.26 -20.92
C SER A 55 8.96 -8.43 -21.40
N THR A 56 7.64 -8.25 -21.51
CA THR A 56 6.70 -9.33 -21.84
C THR A 56 5.87 -8.95 -23.05
N ASP A 57 5.87 -9.82 -24.07
CA ASP A 57 4.98 -9.66 -25.22
C ASP A 57 3.53 -9.94 -24.82
N TYR A 58 2.56 -9.37 -25.55
CA TYR A 58 1.14 -9.49 -25.22
C TYR A 58 0.67 -10.95 -25.05
N ASP A 59 1.14 -11.83 -25.93
CA ASP A 59 0.81 -13.26 -25.91
C ASP A 59 1.20 -13.94 -24.59
N ASP A 60 2.32 -13.52 -23.99
CA ASP A 60 2.92 -14.14 -22.81
C ASP A 60 2.46 -13.52 -21.48
N LEU A 61 1.59 -12.50 -21.51
CA LEU A 61 1.16 -11.81 -20.27
C LEU A 61 0.47 -12.72 -19.26
N GLU A 62 -0.15 -13.83 -19.67
CA GLU A 62 -0.79 -14.78 -18.75
C GLU A 62 0.22 -15.52 -17.86
N ASP A 63 1.50 -15.57 -18.24
CA ASP A 63 2.54 -16.19 -17.41
C ASP A 63 2.74 -15.45 -16.08
N TRP A 64 2.26 -14.21 -15.98
CA TRP A 64 2.29 -13.42 -14.75
C TRP A 64 1.09 -13.64 -13.84
N ASP A 65 0.05 -14.35 -14.28
CA ASP A 65 -1.16 -14.56 -13.49
C ASP A 65 -0.90 -15.37 -12.22
N GLY A 66 -1.33 -14.83 -11.07
CA GLY A 66 -1.13 -15.42 -9.75
C GLY A 66 0.32 -15.45 -9.27
N ILE A 67 1.22 -14.67 -9.90
CA ILE A 67 2.60 -14.55 -9.40
C ILE A 67 2.61 -13.72 -8.12
N GLU A 68 3.09 -14.33 -7.05
CA GLU A 68 3.45 -13.67 -5.80
C GLU A 68 4.97 -13.46 -5.72
N MET A 69 5.42 -12.25 -5.40
CA MET A 69 6.84 -11.93 -5.26
C MET A 69 7.10 -10.82 -4.24
N THR A 70 8.33 -10.70 -3.76
CA THR A 70 8.73 -9.61 -2.87
C THR A 70 9.55 -8.56 -3.61
N LYS A 71 9.33 -7.28 -3.32
CA LYS A 71 10.13 -6.15 -3.82
C LYS A 71 10.59 -5.23 -2.71
N ASP A 72 11.85 -4.84 -2.79
CA ASP A 72 12.47 -3.93 -1.85
C ASP A 72 12.38 -2.49 -2.34
N PHE A 73 11.86 -1.61 -1.49
CA PHE A 73 12.02 -0.17 -1.62
C PHE A 73 13.14 0.28 -0.70
N SER A 74 14.26 0.73 -1.27
CA SER A 74 15.42 1.18 -0.50
C SER A 74 15.55 2.70 -0.53
N ILE A 75 15.69 3.29 0.66
CA ILE A 75 16.15 4.66 0.87
C ILE A 75 17.54 4.62 1.53
N ASP A 76 18.27 5.74 1.51
CA ASP A 76 19.67 5.82 1.96
C ASP A 76 19.99 5.19 3.32
N VAL A 77 19.01 5.08 4.22
CA VAL A 77 19.19 4.58 5.60
C VAL A 77 18.32 3.36 5.96
N SER A 78 17.43 2.91 5.08
CA SER A 78 16.54 1.78 5.37
C SER A 78 15.98 1.14 4.11
N THR A 79 15.64 -0.13 4.21
CA THR A 79 14.94 -0.89 3.17
C THR A 79 13.63 -1.40 3.75
N VAL A 80 12.56 -1.25 2.97
CA VAL A 80 11.22 -1.79 3.27
C VAL A 80 10.88 -2.80 2.19
N THR A 81 10.51 -4.01 2.58
CA THR A 81 10.09 -5.07 1.66
C THR A 81 8.57 -5.10 1.56
N PHE A 82 8.07 -5.20 0.33
CA PHE A 82 6.66 -5.30 0.00
C PHE A 82 6.38 -6.64 -0.69
N ASP A 83 5.23 -7.21 -0.39
CA ASP A 83 4.69 -8.37 -1.09
C ASP A 83 3.82 -7.88 -2.25
N LEU A 84 4.13 -8.34 -3.45
CA LEU A 84 3.40 -8.08 -4.68
C LEU A 84 2.64 -9.32 -5.12
N GLU A 85 1.39 -9.13 -5.51
CA GLU A 85 0.54 -10.12 -6.16
C GLU A 85 0.13 -9.56 -7.53
N ILE A 86 0.26 -10.38 -8.57
CA ILE A 86 -0.02 -10.01 -9.95
C ILE A 86 -1.18 -10.86 -10.45
N ASP A 87 -2.24 -10.21 -10.89
CA ASP A 87 -3.43 -10.83 -11.46
C ASP A 87 -3.57 -10.41 -12.93
N VAL A 88 -3.89 -11.37 -13.80
CA VAL A 88 -4.11 -11.12 -15.23
C VAL A 88 -5.46 -11.63 -15.66
N ASP A 89 -6.36 -10.72 -15.98
CA ASP A 89 -7.72 -11.00 -16.42
C ASP A 89 -7.90 -10.73 -17.91
N TRP A 90 -8.68 -11.56 -18.60
CA TRP A 90 -9.22 -11.19 -19.91
C TRP A 90 -10.34 -10.17 -19.73
N VAL A 91 -10.38 -9.14 -20.57
CA VAL A 91 -11.40 -8.09 -20.49
C VAL A 91 -12.04 -7.81 -21.85
N ASP A 92 -13.35 -7.59 -21.86
CA ASP A 92 -14.07 -7.23 -23.08
C ASP A 92 -13.83 -5.77 -23.49
N ASP A 93 -14.37 -5.36 -24.64
CA ASP A 93 -14.29 -3.96 -25.14
C ASP A 93 -14.86 -2.90 -24.17
N ASN A 94 -15.62 -3.34 -23.16
CA ASN A 94 -16.19 -2.47 -22.13
C ASN A 94 -15.34 -2.45 -20.85
N GLY A 95 -14.20 -3.15 -20.82
CA GLY A 95 -13.33 -3.30 -19.65
C GLY A 95 -13.90 -4.22 -18.57
N VAL A 96 -14.81 -5.13 -18.93
CA VAL A 96 -15.40 -6.10 -18.00
C VAL A 96 -14.63 -7.41 -18.05
N VAL A 97 -14.25 -7.92 -16.89
CA VAL A 97 -13.57 -9.22 -16.75
C VAL A 97 -14.42 -10.32 -17.37
N SER A 98 -13.78 -11.08 -18.27
CA SER A 98 -14.36 -12.15 -19.06
C SER A 98 -13.70 -13.48 -18.67
N ALA A 99 -14.52 -14.53 -18.55
CA ALA A 99 -14.02 -15.89 -18.33
C ALA A 99 -13.53 -16.58 -19.62
N SER A 100 -13.61 -15.90 -20.77
CA SER A 100 -13.16 -16.38 -22.07
C SER A 100 -12.17 -15.40 -22.68
N PRO A 101 -11.18 -15.87 -23.47
CA PRO A 101 -10.21 -15.00 -24.12
C PRO A 101 -10.85 -13.91 -24.97
N THR A 102 -10.30 -12.71 -24.88
CA THR A 102 -10.69 -11.50 -25.61
C THR A 102 -9.45 -10.83 -26.22
N ASP A 103 -9.64 -9.75 -26.97
CA ASP A 103 -8.52 -9.01 -27.58
C ASP A 103 -7.82 -8.06 -26.59
N GLN A 104 -8.18 -8.11 -25.31
CA GLN A 104 -7.60 -7.28 -24.26
C GLN A 104 -7.33 -8.08 -22.98
N LYS A 105 -6.19 -7.78 -22.34
CA LYS A 105 -5.82 -8.28 -21.02
C LYS A 105 -5.70 -7.12 -20.04
N GLN A 106 -6.11 -7.34 -18.81
CA GLN A 106 -5.97 -6.42 -17.70
C GLN A 106 -4.98 -7.00 -16.71
N ILE A 107 -3.91 -6.28 -16.42
CA ILE A 107 -2.96 -6.65 -15.37
C ILE A 107 -3.20 -5.78 -14.16
N THR A 108 -3.37 -6.40 -13.00
CA THR A 108 -3.43 -5.72 -11.70
C THR A 108 -2.24 -6.15 -10.86
N ILE A 109 -1.50 -5.17 -10.34
CA ILE A 109 -0.40 -5.41 -9.40
C ILE A 109 -0.81 -4.81 -8.05
N SER A 110 -0.98 -5.69 -7.08
CA SER A 110 -1.34 -5.37 -5.70
C SER A 110 -0.10 -5.43 -4.82
N ALA A 111 0.16 -4.36 -4.06
CA ALA A 111 1.26 -4.29 -3.11
C ALA A 111 0.72 -4.29 -1.67
N SER A 112 1.29 -5.15 -0.84
CA SER A 112 1.01 -5.26 0.60
C SER A 112 2.33 -5.36 1.39
N GLN A 113 2.24 -5.33 2.71
CA GLN A 113 3.41 -5.43 3.59
C GLN A 113 3.00 -6.20 4.85
N GLU A 114 3.89 -7.03 5.40
CA GLU A 114 3.60 -7.99 6.48
C GLU A 114 2.91 -7.39 7.72
N ASP A 115 3.26 -6.16 8.11
CA ASP A 115 2.67 -5.45 9.25
C ASP A 115 1.26 -4.88 8.95
N TYR A 116 0.84 -4.88 7.69
CA TYR A 116 -0.48 -4.47 7.25
C TYR A 116 -1.31 -5.66 6.76
N SER A 117 -2.45 -5.90 7.39
CA SER A 117 -3.41 -6.93 6.95
C SER A 117 -4.19 -6.55 5.68
N ARG A 118 -3.77 -5.51 4.95
CA ARG A 118 -4.48 -4.95 3.79
C ARG A 118 -3.52 -4.68 2.65
N THR A 119 -4.02 -4.79 1.43
CA THR A 119 -3.38 -4.19 0.25
C THR A 119 -3.23 -2.69 0.47
N LEU A 120 -2.00 -2.19 0.33
CA LEU A 120 -1.69 -0.78 0.45
C LEU A 120 -2.06 -0.04 -0.82
N VAL A 121 -1.74 -0.65 -1.98
CA VAL A 121 -1.96 -0.05 -3.31
C VAL A 121 -2.24 -1.16 -4.31
N ALA A 122 -3.12 -0.90 -5.29
CA ALA A 122 -3.28 -1.75 -6.47
C ALA A 122 -3.24 -0.87 -7.73
N HIS A 123 -2.45 -1.29 -8.73
CA HIS A 123 -2.35 -0.63 -10.02
C HIS A 123 -2.84 -1.54 -11.13
N THR A 124 -3.79 -1.05 -11.92
CA THR A 124 -4.37 -1.78 -13.02
C THR A 124 -4.01 -1.12 -14.35
N ARG A 125 -3.59 -1.91 -15.34
CA ARG A 125 -3.32 -1.46 -16.70
C ARG A 125 -3.93 -2.42 -17.71
N LEU A 126 -4.46 -1.85 -18.79
CA LEU A 126 -4.99 -2.59 -19.94
C LEU A 126 -3.91 -2.74 -21.01
N PHE A 127 -3.86 -3.93 -21.59
CA PHE A 127 -3.02 -4.31 -22.70
C PHE A 127 -3.91 -4.83 -23.83
N SER A 128 -3.55 -4.52 -25.06
CA SER A 128 -4.24 -4.98 -26.26
C SER A 128 -3.20 -5.48 -27.26
N ASP A 129 -3.58 -6.49 -28.04
CA ASP A 129 -2.78 -7.00 -29.18
C ASP A 129 -2.54 -5.94 -30.27
#